data_AF-A7TCA1-F1
#
_entry.id   AF-A7TCA1-F1
#
_cell.length_a   1.000
_cell.length_b   1.000
_cell.length_c   1.000
_cell.angle_alpha   90.00
_cell.angle_beta   90.00
_cell.angle_gamma   90.00
#
_symmetry.space_group_name_H-M   'P 1'
#
loop_
_entity.id
_entity.type
_entity.pdbx_description
1 polymer ?
#
loop_
_entity_poly.entity_id
_entity_poly.type
_entity_poly.pdbx_seq_one_letter_code
_entity_poly.pdbx_strand_id
1 'polypeptide(L)'
;MTSKYTITTGYQLADDQVINHFPNHYELTRKDLMLKNIKRYRKELEKEGNLLAEKDEAGRYLYLDFIPVTFVLPADYNLFVEEFRKNPSSTWIMKPTNRSQGKGIFIINKLSQLKKWSKDSKGTA
;
A
#
# COMPACT_ATOMS: atom_id res chain seq x y z
N MET A 1 -21.85 -5.38 16.32
CA MET A 1 -21.49 -3.95 16.27
C MET A 1 -21.71 -3.45 14.86
N THR A 2 -22.89 -2.92 14.58
CA THR A 2 -23.24 -2.35 13.26
C THR A 2 -22.80 -0.89 13.28
N SER A 3 -21.83 -0.52 12.46
CA SER A 3 -21.30 0.85 12.41
C SER A 3 -22.39 1.80 11.91
N LYS A 4 -22.95 2.62 12.82
CA LYS A 4 -24.04 3.58 12.56
C LYS A 4 -23.58 4.91 11.96
N TYR A 5 -22.31 5.06 11.56
CA TYR A 5 -21.77 6.35 11.14
C TYR A 5 -20.92 6.25 9.88
N THR A 6 -21.47 6.68 8.75
CA THR A 6 -20.69 6.96 7.55
C THR A 6 -20.34 8.46 7.55
N ILE A 7 -19.26 8.80 8.27
CA ILE A 7 -18.78 10.20 8.45
C ILE A 7 -18.48 10.88 7.10
N THR A 8 -18.26 10.10 6.04
CA THR A 8 -17.87 10.60 4.71
C THR A 8 -18.99 11.19 3.86
N THR A 9 -20.27 10.91 4.14
CA THR A 9 -21.39 11.42 3.34
C THR A 9 -22.38 12.29 4.11
N GLY A 10 -22.23 12.39 5.45
CA GLY A 10 -23.14 13.14 6.31
C GLY A 10 -24.55 12.54 6.41
N TYR A 11 -24.78 11.37 5.81
CA TYR A 11 -26.08 10.72 5.77
C TYR A 11 -26.23 9.76 6.96
N GLN A 12 -27.26 9.97 7.78
CA GLN A 12 -27.63 9.02 8.83
C GLN A 12 -28.61 8.01 8.24
N LEU A 13 -28.29 6.73 8.39
CA LEU A 13 -29.16 5.63 8.03
C LEU A 13 -30.20 5.41 9.11
N ALA A 14 -31.40 4.98 8.70
CA ALA A 14 -32.41 4.50 9.63
C ALA A 14 -31.96 3.17 10.27
N ASP A 15 -32.56 2.80 11.41
CA ASP A 15 -32.14 1.63 12.19
C ASP A 15 -32.31 0.29 11.45
N ASP A 16 -33.19 0.24 10.46
CA ASP A 16 -33.48 -0.91 9.59
C ASP A 16 -32.62 -0.93 8.30
N GLN A 17 -31.85 0.12 8.05
CA GLN A 17 -31.00 0.23 6.86
C GLN A 17 -29.60 -0.32 7.09
N VAL A 18 -29.07 -1.02 6.09
CA VAL A 18 -27.73 -1.62 6.12
C VAL A 18 -26.98 -1.28 4.84
N ILE A 19 -25.69 -0.97 4.96
CA ILE A 19 -24.77 -0.83 3.82
C ILE A 19 -23.77 -1.99 3.84
N ASN A 20 -23.42 -2.48 2.66
CA ASN A 20 -22.46 -3.57 2.46
C ASN A 20 -20.97 -3.13 2.49
N HIS A 21 -20.68 -1.91 2.93
CA HIS A 21 -19.33 -1.35 2.99
C HIS A 21 -19.12 -0.69 4.35
N PHE A 22 -17.96 -0.99 4.94
CA PHE A 22 -17.52 -0.29 6.13
C PHE A 22 -16.98 1.11 5.76
N PRO A 23 -17.28 2.13 6.58
CA PRO A 23 -16.56 3.40 6.52
C PRO A 23 -15.05 3.16 6.57
N ASN A 24 -14.27 3.92 5.79
CA ASN A 24 -12.82 3.79 5.70
C ASN A 24 -12.28 2.42 5.26
N HIS A 25 -13.09 1.56 4.62
CA HIS A 25 -12.62 0.27 4.08
C HIS A 25 -11.40 0.42 3.14
N TYR A 26 -11.24 1.59 2.53
CA TYR A 26 -10.11 1.92 1.67
C TYR A 26 -8.74 1.86 2.37
N GLU A 27 -8.69 1.90 3.70
CA GLU A 27 -7.46 1.70 4.48
C GLU A 27 -6.80 0.34 4.21
N LEU A 28 -7.60 -0.68 3.91
CA LEU A 28 -7.12 -2.01 3.53
C LEU A 28 -7.21 -2.26 2.03
N THR A 29 -8.16 -1.66 1.31
CA THR A 29 -8.36 -1.98 -0.12
C THR A 29 -7.56 -1.10 -1.08
N ARG A 30 -7.05 0.06 -0.65
CA ARG A 30 -6.10 0.86 -1.44
C ARG A 30 -4.67 0.42 -1.20
N LYS A 31 -3.91 0.26 -2.29
CA LYS A 31 -2.56 -0.32 -2.27
C LYS A 31 -1.57 0.48 -1.42
N ASP A 32 -1.64 1.81 -1.49
CA ASP A 32 -0.79 2.73 -0.73
C ASP A 32 -1.10 2.71 0.76
N LEU A 33 -2.39 2.66 1.11
CA LEU A 33 -2.83 2.64 2.51
C LEU A 33 -2.59 1.26 3.15
N MET A 34 -2.87 0.17 2.44
CA MET A 34 -2.54 -1.19 2.89
C MET A 34 -1.06 -1.29 3.29
N LEU A 35 -0.15 -0.82 2.44
CA LEU A 35 1.29 -0.84 2.73
C LEU A 35 1.64 0.01 3.96
N LYS A 36 1.12 1.24 4.05
CA LYS A 36 1.34 2.13 5.20
C LYS A 36 0.85 1.50 6.50
N ASN A 37 -0.33 0.88 6.47
CA ASN A 37 -0.95 0.23 7.61
C ASN A 37 -0.15 -1.01 8.06
N ILE A 38 0.32 -1.84 7.13
CA ILE A 38 1.18 -2.99 7.47
C ILE A 38 2.53 -2.55 8.04
N LYS A 39 3.16 -1.51 7.47
CA LYS A 39 4.40 -0.93 8.03
C LYS A 39 4.18 -0.39 9.45
N ARG A 40 3.06 0.28 9.70
CA ARG A 40 2.69 0.75 11.05
C ARG A 40 2.48 -0.42 12.01
N TYR A 41 1.71 -1.42 11.60
CA TYR A 41 1.41 -2.61 12.40
C TYR A 41 2.67 -3.37 12.81
N ARG A 42 3.60 -3.61 11.87
CA ARG A 42 4.91 -4.22 12.16
C ARG A 42 5.67 -3.44 13.25
N LYS A 43 5.75 -2.12 13.13
CA LYS A 43 6.45 -1.24 14.09
C LYS A 43 5.79 -1.22 15.47
N GLU A 44 4.47 -1.30 15.53
CA GLU A 44 3.73 -1.37 16.79
C GLU A 44 4.02 -2.70 17.51
N LEU A 45 3.93 -3.81 16.79
CA LEU A 45 4.26 -5.14 17.33
C LEU A 45 5.71 -5.25 17.82
N GLU A 46 6.67 -4.64 17.11
CA GLU A 46 8.07 -4.57 17.55
C GLU A 46 8.21 -3.84 18.89
N LYS A 47 7.52 -2.71 19.05
CA LYS A 47 7.55 -1.92 20.30
C LYS A 47 6.92 -2.69 21.47
N GLU A 48 5.91 -3.50 21.19
CA GLU A 48 5.22 -4.33 22.17
C GLU A 48 5.98 -5.63 22.51
N GLY A 49 7.06 -5.96 21.77
CA GLY A 49 7.76 -7.24 21.92
C GLY A 49 6.90 -8.44 21.52
N ASN A 50 5.93 -8.24 20.63
CA ASN A 50 5.02 -9.29 20.21
C ASN A 50 5.74 -10.34 19.36
N LEU A 51 5.49 -11.63 19.61
CA LEU A 51 6.10 -12.75 18.88
C LEU A 51 5.87 -12.69 17.37
N LEU A 52 4.78 -12.07 16.91
CA LEU A 52 4.52 -11.89 15.48
C LEU A 52 5.56 -10.99 14.78
N ALA A 53 6.23 -10.10 15.53
CA ALA A 53 7.31 -9.25 15.02
C ALA A 53 8.70 -9.88 15.12
N GLU A 54 8.80 -11.16 15.50
CA GLU A 54 10.07 -11.89 15.54
C GLU A 54 10.76 -11.87 14.16
N LYS A 55 12.09 -11.72 14.17
CA LYS A 55 12.92 -11.63 12.98
C LYS A 55 14.00 -12.71 12.97
N ASP A 56 14.35 -13.18 11.78
CA ASP A 56 15.51 -14.05 11.58
C ASP A 56 16.84 -13.28 11.72
N GLU A 57 17.96 -14.00 11.65
CA GLU A 57 19.31 -13.44 11.70
C GLU A 57 19.60 -12.40 10.60
N ALA A 58 18.85 -12.47 9.48
CA ALA A 58 18.93 -11.52 8.37
C ALA A 58 18.02 -10.30 8.54
N GLY A 59 17.28 -10.21 9.66
CA GLY A 59 16.37 -9.11 9.97
C GLY A 59 15.02 -9.15 9.27
N ARG A 60 14.63 -10.29 8.67
CA ARG A 60 13.31 -10.49 8.03
C ARG A 60 12.31 -11.00 9.05
N TYR A 61 11.07 -10.53 8.97
CA TYR A 61 10.01 -11.01 9.86
C TYR A 61 9.69 -12.48 9.61
N LEU A 62 9.61 -13.29 10.65
CA LEU A 62 9.24 -14.70 10.52
C LEU A 62 7.78 -14.89 10.09
N TYR A 63 6.86 -14.11 10.68
CA TYR A 63 5.41 -14.26 10.47
C TYR A 63 4.81 -13.17 9.58
N LEU A 64 5.51 -12.04 9.42
CA LEU A 64 4.98 -10.88 8.72
C LEU A 64 5.61 -10.64 7.35
N ASP A 65 6.46 -11.53 6.83
CA ASP A 65 7.12 -11.40 5.52
C ASP A 65 6.28 -11.91 4.33
N PHE A 66 5.05 -11.43 4.23
CA PHE A 66 4.12 -11.80 3.14
C PHE A 66 3.80 -10.64 2.18
N ILE A 67 4.39 -9.46 2.41
CA ILE A 67 4.23 -8.29 1.55
C ILE A 67 5.54 -8.07 0.78
N PRO A 68 5.51 -8.03 -0.56
CA PRO A 68 6.71 -7.76 -1.34
C PRO A 68 7.23 -6.36 -1.02
N VAL A 69 8.55 -6.16 -1.21
CA VAL A 69 9.17 -4.84 -1.09
C VAL A 69 8.43 -3.86 -1.99
N THR A 70 7.86 -2.81 -1.38
CA THR A 70 6.97 -1.86 -2.05
C THR A 70 7.29 -0.44 -1.59
N PHE A 71 7.21 0.50 -2.53
CA PHE A 71 7.49 1.92 -2.35
C PHE A 71 6.31 2.77 -2.83
N VAL A 72 5.98 3.84 -2.10
CA VAL A 72 4.92 4.80 -2.47
C VAL A 72 5.54 6.03 -3.12
N LEU A 73 5.36 6.17 -4.43
CA LEU A 73 5.88 7.33 -5.17
C LEU A 73 4.90 8.51 -5.13
N PRO A 74 5.40 9.77 -5.13
CA PRO A 74 6.81 10.17 -5.25
C PRO A 74 7.61 10.13 -3.94
N ALA A 75 6.96 9.96 -2.79
CA ALA A 75 7.59 10.08 -1.47
C ALA A 75 8.79 9.14 -1.27
N ASP A 76 8.68 7.89 -1.70
CA ASP A 76 9.71 6.86 -1.53
C ASP A 76 10.63 6.73 -2.76
N TYR A 77 10.69 7.73 -3.66
CA TYR A 77 11.44 7.62 -4.92
C TYR A 77 12.92 7.31 -4.72
N ASN A 78 13.59 8.02 -3.81
CA ASN A 78 15.02 7.81 -3.57
C ASN A 78 15.30 6.42 -2.99
N LEU A 79 14.48 5.97 -2.05
CA LEU A 79 14.55 4.61 -1.47
C LEU A 79 14.36 3.53 -2.54
N PHE A 80 13.40 3.74 -3.45
CA PHE A 80 13.21 2.84 -4.59
C PHE A 80 14.44 2.80 -5.51
N VAL A 81 15.03 3.95 -5.83
CA VAL A 81 16.23 4.03 -6.68
C VAL A 81 17.42 3.31 -6.04
N GLU A 82 17.59 3.45 -4.73
CA GLU A 82 18.62 2.74 -3.96
C GLU A 82 18.40 1.22 -4.01
N GLU A 83 17.17 0.76 -3.76
CA GLU A 83 16.85 -0.67 -3.80
C GLU A 83 17.01 -1.25 -5.21
N PHE A 84 16.57 -0.53 -6.24
CA PHE A 84 16.72 -0.94 -7.63
C PHE A 84 18.20 -1.13 -8.02
N ARG A 85 19.09 -0.27 -7.52
CA ARG A 85 20.53 -0.34 -7.80
C ARG A 85 21.22 -1.55 -7.18
N LYS A 86 20.68 -2.13 -6.10
CA LYS A 86 21.21 -3.37 -5.49
C LYS A 86 21.11 -4.55 -6.44
N ASN A 87 20.05 -4.61 -7.24
CA ASN A 87 19.86 -5.64 -8.24
C ASN A 87 19.28 -5.05 -9.54
N PRO A 88 20.12 -4.51 -10.46
CA PRO A 88 19.64 -3.84 -11.66
C PRO A 88 18.89 -4.74 -12.67
N SER A 89 18.99 -6.07 -12.56
CA SER A 89 18.22 -7.01 -13.39
C SER A 89 16.84 -7.32 -12.82
N SER A 90 16.51 -6.78 -11.63
CA SER A 90 15.21 -6.97 -11.00
C SER A 90 14.08 -6.35 -11.83
N THR A 91 12.96 -7.07 -11.87
CA THR A 91 11.75 -6.65 -12.55
C THR A 91 10.75 -6.15 -11.51
N TRP A 92 10.24 -4.94 -11.71
CA TRP A 92 9.31 -4.28 -10.79
C TRP A 92 7.97 -4.05 -11.45
N ILE A 93 6.91 -4.14 -10.67
CA ILE A 93 5.53 -3.86 -11.10
C ILE A 93 5.08 -2.52 -10.51
N MET A 94 4.80 -1.56 -11.38
CA MET A 94 4.21 -0.29 -10.99
C MET A 94 2.69 -0.39 -11.06
N LYS A 95 2.03 0.07 -9.99
CA LYS A 95 0.57 0.03 -9.87
C LYS A 95 0.03 1.40 -9.42
N PRO A 96 -1.02 1.92 -10.08
CA PRO A 96 -1.74 3.08 -9.57
C PRO A 96 -2.45 2.76 -8.24
N THR A 97 -2.49 3.75 -7.35
CA THR A 97 -3.01 3.62 -5.98
C THR A 97 -4.51 3.32 -5.98
N ASN A 98 -5.29 4.10 -6.74
CA ASN A 98 -6.76 4.10 -6.71
C ASN A 98 -7.41 3.58 -8.00
N ARG A 99 -6.77 2.64 -8.72
CA ARG A 99 -7.35 1.97 -9.90
C ARG A 99 -7.36 0.45 -9.74
N SER A 100 -8.25 -0.20 -10.49
CA SER A 100 -8.47 -1.65 -10.53
C SER A 100 -8.43 -2.19 -11.96
N GLN A 101 -8.68 -3.50 -12.14
CA GLN A 101 -8.75 -4.18 -13.45
C GLN A 101 -7.46 -4.15 -14.28
N GLY A 102 -6.30 -4.01 -13.64
CA GLY A 102 -5.01 -3.96 -14.33
C GLY A 102 -4.73 -2.66 -15.10
N LYS A 103 -5.67 -1.72 -15.15
CA LYS A 103 -5.50 -0.45 -15.87
C LYS A 103 -4.40 0.40 -15.22
N GLY A 104 -3.44 0.82 -16.03
CA GLY A 104 -2.29 1.60 -15.59
C GLY A 104 -1.21 0.79 -14.87
N ILE A 105 -1.32 -0.55 -14.80
CA ILE A 105 -0.21 -1.41 -14.35
C ILE A 105 0.81 -1.51 -15.47
N PHE A 106 2.10 -1.41 -15.12
CA PHE A 106 3.18 -1.67 -16.05
C PHE A 106 4.38 -2.26 -15.33
N ILE A 107 5.18 -2.99 -16.09
CA ILE A 107 6.39 -3.65 -15.61
C ILE A 107 7.59 -2.81 -16.04
N ILE A 108 8.54 -2.62 -15.13
CA ILE A 108 9.80 -1.94 -15.42
C ILE A 108 10.98 -2.82 -15.03
N ASN A 109 12.02 -2.74 -15.84
CA ASN A 109 13.33 -3.34 -15.57
C ASN A 109 14.47 -2.35 -15.84
N LYS A 110 14.14 -1.07 -16.11
CA LYS A 110 15.09 0.04 -16.26
C LYS A 110 14.53 1.30 -15.60
N LEU A 111 15.33 2.00 -14.81
CA LEU A 111 14.91 3.25 -14.14
C LEU A 111 14.41 4.34 -15.11
N SER A 112 14.92 4.36 -16.34
CA SER A 112 14.49 5.33 -17.37
C SER A 112 13.00 5.20 -17.74
N GLN A 113 12.40 4.03 -17.57
CA GLN A 113 10.99 3.78 -17.86
C GLN A 113 10.05 4.52 -16.89
N LEU A 114 10.55 4.87 -15.70
CA LEU A 114 9.76 5.52 -14.64
C LEU A 114 9.44 6.99 -14.97
N LYS A 115 10.34 7.68 -15.70
CA LYS A 115 10.14 9.07 -16.15
C LYS A 115 8.95 9.23 -17.10
N LYS A 116 8.61 8.19 -17.87
CA LYS A 116 7.46 8.19 -18.79
C LYS A 116 6.15 8.32 -18.01
N TRP A 117 6.06 7.69 -16.84
CA TRP A 117 4.84 7.63 -16.04
C TRP A 117 4.55 8.89 -15.19
N SER A 118 5.58 9.60 -14.74
CA SER A 118 5.38 10.84 -13.96
C SER A 118 4.65 11.94 -14.73
N LYS A 119 4.66 11.87 -16.08
CA LYS A 119 3.95 12.83 -16.95
C LYS A 119 2.47 12.49 -17.10
N ASP A 120 2.12 11.21 -17.13
CA ASP A 120 0.74 10.74 -17.34
C ASP A 120 -0.13 10.84 -16.07
N SER A 121 0.50 10.87 -14.89
CA SER A 121 -0.19 10.99 -13.60
C SER A 121 -0.73 12.40 -13.29
N LYS A 122 -0.46 13.39 -14.16
CA LYS A 122 -1.03 14.76 -14.08
C LYS A 122 -2.39 14.92 -14.78
N GLY A 123 -2.95 13.86 -15.37
CA GLY A 123 -4.28 13.90 -15.99
C GLY A 123 -5.33 13.20 -15.13
N THR A 124 -6.50 13.84 -14.97
CA THR A 124 -7.69 13.44 -14.20
C THR A 124 -7.61 13.60 -12.68
N ALA A 125 -7.79 14.87 -12.26
CA ALA A 125 -8.59 15.19 -11.08
C ALA A 125 -10.06 14.79 -11.30
#